data_AF-A0A6S6M1D3-F1
#
_entry.id   AF-A0A6S6M1D3-F1
#
_cell.length_a   1.000
_cell.length_b   1.000
_cell.length_c   1.000
_cell.angle_alpha   90.00
_cell.angle_beta   90.00
_cell.angle_gamma   90.00
#
_symmetry.space_group_name_H-M   'P 1'
#
loop_
_entity.id
_entity.type
_entity.pdbx_description
1 polymer ?
#
loop_
_entity_poly.entity_id
_entity_poly.type
_entity_poly.pdbx_seq_one_letter_code
_entity_poly.pdbx_strand_id
1 'polypeptide(L)' 'MVQPPTSSNLSKIFDPFFTTKPAGRGPGLGLTVRYGIVKRHGGDIDVRSTVGKGTEVTVTVPLRQPRAEASSDPYA' A
#
# COMPACT_ATOMS: atom_id res chain seq x y z
N MET A 1 2.84 -23.74 6.13
CA MET A 1 2.91 -23.42 4.69
C MET A 1 2.40 -22.00 4.48
N VAL A 2 3.27 -21.05 4.14
CA VAL A 2 2.88 -19.67 3.80
C VAL A 2 2.54 -19.66 2.32
N GLN A 3 1.29 -19.39 1.97
CA GLN A 3 0.87 -19.38 0.57
C GLN A 3 1.49 -18.16 -0.16
N PRO A 4 2.11 -18.34 -1.34
CA PRO A 4 2.58 -17.23 -2.14
C PRO A 4 1.40 -16.38 -2.62
N PRO A 5 1.58 -15.06 -2.84
CA PRO A 5 0.52 -14.22 -3.36
C PRO A 5 0.12 -14.68 -4.76
N THR A 6 -1.07 -15.25 -4.90
CA THR A 6 -1.73 -15.47 -6.19
C THR A 6 -2.20 -14.14 -6.77
N SER A 7 -2.49 -14.08 -8.08
CA SER A 7 -3.05 -12.88 -8.74
C SER A 7 -4.28 -12.30 -8.02
N SER A 8 -5.05 -13.12 -7.31
CA SER A 8 -6.20 -12.72 -6.48
C SER A 8 -5.86 -11.92 -5.22
N ASN A 9 -4.61 -11.93 -4.74
CA ASN A 9 -4.23 -11.26 -3.49
C ASN A 9 -3.82 -9.81 -3.70
N LEU A 10 -3.43 -9.42 -4.92
CA LEU A 10 -2.93 -8.07 -5.21
C LEU A 10 -3.97 -6.98 -4.95
N SER A 11 -5.26 -7.28 -5.04
CA SER A 11 -6.32 -6.33 -4.66
C SER A 11 -6.45 -6.15 -3.14
N LYS A 12 -6.07 -7.16 -2.36
CA LYS A 12 -6.24 -7.21 -0.90
C LYS A 12 -5.01 -6.76 -0.11
N ILE A 13 -3.84 -6.68 -0.75
CA ILE A 13 -2.59 -6.34 -0.05
C ILE A 13 -2.62 -4.95 0.62
N PHE A 14 -3.50 -4.06 0.15
CA PHE A 14 -3.68 -2.73 0.73
C PHE A 14 -4.77 -2.69 1.81
N ASP A 15 -5.55 -3.77 1.98
CA ASP A 15 -6.58 -3.84 2.99
C ASP A 15 -5.96 -3.87 4.38
N PRO A 16 -6.48 -3.08 5.34
CA PRO A 16 -6.03 -3.15 6.72
C PRO A 16 -6.08 -4.58 7.25
N PHE A 17 -5.04 -4.98 7.96
CA PHE A 17 -4.90 -6.29 8.59
C PHE A 17 -4.69 -7.49 7.64
N PHE A 18 -4.66 -7.27 6.32
CA PHE A 18 -4.35 -8.34 5.39
C PHE A 18 -2.90 -8.81 5.57
N THR A 19 -2.71 -10.10 5.80
CA THR A 19 -1.39 -10.73 5.91
C THR A 19 -1.47 -12.20 5.55
N THR A 20 -0.47 -12.70 4.83
CA THR A 20 -0.27 -14.14 4.61
C THR A 20 0.68 -14.76 5.64
N LYS A 21 1.22 -13.95 6.55
CA LYS A 21 2.10 -14.42 7.63
C LYS A 21 1.29 -15.15 8.70
N PRO A 22 1.89 -16.13 9.40
CA PRO A 22 1.25 -16.77 10.56
C PRO A 22 0.86 -15.76 11.64
N ALA A 23 -0.13 -16.14 12.46
CA ALA A 23 -0.55 -15.33 13.61
C ALA A 23 0.65 -14.93 14.50
N GLY A 24 0.65 -13.69 14.97
CA GLY A 24 1.72 -13.13 15.82
C GLY A 24 2.94 -12.59 15.07
N ARG A 25 3.03 -12.70 13.74
CA ARG A 25 4.19 -12.20 12.93
C ARG A 25 3.99 -10.79 12.33
N GLY A 26 3.11 -10.01 12.96
CA GLY A 26 2.80 -8.63 12.60
C GLY A 26 1.34 -8.43 12.18
N PRO A 27 0.78 -7.23 12.38
CA PRO A 27 -0.65 -6.99 12.28
C PRO A 27 -1.18 -6.82 10.85
N GLY A 28 -0.34 -6.93 9.80
CA GLY A 28 -0.79 -6.74 8.42
C GLY A 28 -1.07 -5.27 8.01
N LEU A 29 -0.53 -4.29 8.73
CA LEU A 29 -0.80 -2.87 8.49
C LEU A 29 0.24 -2.16 7.60
N GLY A 30 1.38 -2.79 7.35
CA GLY A 30 2.55 -2.12 6.75
C GLY A 30 2.27 -1.52 5.37
N LEU A 31 1.59 -2.27 4.48
CA LEU A 31 1.34 -1.80 3.13
C LEU A 31 0.17 -0.81 3.06
N THR A 32 -0.86 -0.99 3.89
CA THR A 32 -1.95 -0.02 4.09
C THR A 32 -1.42 1.35 4.53
N VAL A 33 -0.51 1.39 5.51
CA VAL A 33 0.09 2.65 5.99
C VAL A 33 0.89 3.33 4.88
N ARG A 34 1.70 2.57 4.13
CA ARG A 34 2.49 3.11 3.01
C ARG A 34 1.59 3.67 1.90
N TYR A 35 0.51 2.98 1.57
CA TYR A 35 -0.47 3.46 0.60
C TYR A 35 -1.06 4.80 1.04
N GLY A 36 -1.47 4.93 2.31
CA GLY A 36 -1.95 6.20 2.85
C GLY A 36 -0.91 7.33 2.80
N ILE A 37 0.35 7.04 3.14
CA ILE A 37 1.45 8.02 3.05
C ILE A 37 1.61 8.49 1.61
N VAL A 38 1.73 7.58 0.66
CA VAL A 38 1.94 7.94 -0.76
C VAL A 38 0.76 8.75 -1.29
N LYS A 39 -0.48 8.37 -0.98
CA LYS A 39 -1.67 9.13 -1.37
C LYS A 39 -1.70 10.54 -0.78
N ARG A 40 -1.33 10.74 0.49
CA ARG A 40 -1.22 12.08 1.11
C ARG A 40 -0.21 12.98 0.40
N HIS A 41 0.77 12.40 -0.27
CA HIS A 41 1.76 13.14 -1.06
C HIS A 41 1.32 13.34 -2.53
N GLY A 42 0.08 12.98 -2.87
CA GLY A 42 -0.43 13.02 -4.25
C GLY A 42 0.19 11.96 -5.16
N GLY A 43 0.85 10.96 -4.59
CA GLY A 43 1.46 9.86 -5.33
C GLY A 43 0.55 8.66 -5.51
N ASP A 44 1.11 7.61 -6.10
CA ASP A 44 0.46 6.32 -6.29
C ASP A 44 1.41 5.13 -6.11
N ILE A 45 0.85 3.95 -5.87
CA ILE A 45 1.60 2.69 -5.74
C ILE A 45 1.00 1.65 -6.70
N ASP A 46 1.82 1.09 -7.59
CA ASP A 46 1.50 -0.07 -8.44
C ASP A 46 2.28 -1.30 -7.97
N VAL A 47 1.67 -2.49 -8.07
CA VAL A 47 2.32 -3.75 -7.66
C VAL A 47 2.12 -4.81 -8.72
N ARG A 48 3.23 -5.33 -9.23
CA ARG A 48 3.27 -6.41 -10.21
C ARG A 48 4.02 -7.58 -9.62
N SER A 49 3.36 -8.73 -9.50
CA SER A 49 3.97 -9.93 -8.92
C SER A 49 3.80 -11.10 -9.86
N THR A 50 4.87 -11.88 -10.02
CA THR A 50 4.81 -13.18 -10.70
C THR A 50 5.40 -14.23 -9.77
N VAL A 51 4.57 -15.23 -9.42
CA VAL A 51 4.96 -16.34 -8.54
C VAL A 51 6.22 -17.02 -9.08
N GLY A 52 7.20 -17.23 -8.20
CA GLY A 52 8.48 -17.84 -8.56
C GLY A 52 9.46 -16.94 -9.30
N LYS A 53 9.07 -15.72 -9.71
CA LYS A 53 9.97 -14.74 -10.35
C LYS A 53 10.27 -13.53 -9.48
N GLY A 54 9.31 -13.10 -8.68
CA GLY A 54 9.47 -11.96 -7.77
C GLY A 54 8.29 -11.01 -7.77
N THR A 55 8.47 -9.88 -7.11
CA THR A 55 7.47 -8.81 -7.00
C THR A 55 8.14 -7.47 -7.23
N GLU A 56 7.58 -6.67 -8.12
CA GLU A 56 7.91 -5.29 -8.37
C GLU A 56 6.86 -4.39 -7.71
N VAL A 57 7.34 -3.35 -7.01
CA VAL A 57 6.50 -2.32 -6.40
C VAL A 57 6.98 -0.98 -6.93
N THR A 58 6.12 -0.30 -7.67
CA THR A 58 6.42 1.00 -8.26
C THR A 58 5.72 2.08 -7.45
N VAL A 59 6.48 3.07 -6.98
CA VAL A 59 5.95 4.24 -6.28
C VAL A 59 6.16 5.47 -7.14
N THR A 60 5.07 6.14 -7.49
CA THR A 60 5.09 7.37 -8.28
C THR A 60 4.70 8.53 -7.40
N VAL A 61 5.51 9.59 -7.35
CA VAL A 61 5.21 10.81 -6.59
C VAL A 61 5.38 12.03 -7.49
N PRO A 62 4.51 13.05 -7.37
CA PRO A 62 4.65 14.27 -8.15
C PRO A 62 5.90 15.05 -7.68
N LEU A 63 6.64 15.64 -8.61
CA LEU A 63 7.84 16.43 -8.31
C LEU A 63 7.54 17.67 -7.45
N ARG A 64 6.31 18.16 -7.51
CA ARG A 64 5.77 19.18 -6.63
C ARG A 64 4.58 18.56 -5.91
N GLN A 65 4.58 18.61 -4.60
CA GLN A 65 3.39 18.18 -3.86
C GLN A 65 2.20 19.03 -4.30
N PRO A 66 1.02 18.44 -4.46
CA PRO A 66 -0.19 19.22 -4.62
C PRO A 66 -0.24 20.19 -3.45
N ARG A 67 -0.44 21.48 -3.73
CA ARG A 67 -0.74 22.42 -2.66
C ARG A 67 -1.97 21.86 -1.96
N ALA A 68 -1.84 21.48 -0.70
CA ALA A 68 -3.02 21.18 0.11
C ALA A 68 -3.92 22.40 -0.04
N GLU A 69 -5.07 22.23 -0.69
CA GLU A 69 -6.08 23.26 -0.70
C GLU A 69 -6.30 23.58 0.77
N ALA A 70 -6.06 24.84 1.15
CA ALA A 70 -6.12 25.25 2.54
C ALA A 70 -7.52 24.91 3.04
N SER A 71 -7.62 23.81 3.80
CA SER A 71 -8.87 23.38 4.38
C SER A 71 -9.28 24.48 5.36
N SER A 72 -10.34 25.21 5.03
CA SER A 72 -11.08 26.04 5.97
C SER A 72 -11.91 25.16 6.92
N ASP A 73 -11.35 24.02 7.34
CA ASP A 73 -12.03 23.08 8.22
C ASP A 73 -11.37 23.14 9.61
N PRO A 74 -12.04 23.73 10.61
CA PRO A 74 -11.52 23.82 11.96
C PRO A 74 -11.52 22.47 12.71
N TYR A 75 -11.91 21.36 12.06
CA TYR A 75 -12.00 20.03 12.66
C TYR A 75 -11.19 18.92 11.94
N ALA A 76 -10.21 19.28 11.11
CA ALA A 76 -9.27 18.30 10.53
C ALA A 76 -8.48 17.50 11.58
#